data_AF-A0A1X7SKH1-F1
#
_entry.id   AF-A0A1X7SKH1-F1
#
_cell.length_a   1.000
_cell.length_b   1.000
_cell.length_c   1.000
_cell.angle_alpha   90.00
_cell.angle_beta   90.00
_cell.angle_gamma   90.00
#
_symmetry.space_group_name_H-M   'P 1'
#
loop_
_entity.id
_entity.type
_entity.pdbx_description
1 polymer ?
#
loop_
_entity_poly.entity_id
_entity_poly.type
_entity_poly.pdbx_seq_one_letter_code
_entity_poly.pdbx_strand_id
1 'polypeptide(L)'
;MNGEIIPSSYMIYRCDRATRGGGVLLAVHHSVPSSPLASPPALEILCVKVLAVVFCLVYIPPNASCEYISKLLSFIGELLSSYRYVVILGDFNAPDICWDTQGAQSQSSRLICEFVFRNNLCQFVDFPTHVA
;
A
#
# COMPACT_ATOMS: atom_id res chain seq x y z
N MET A 1 -4.34 -25.67 -1.13
CA MET A 1 -3.56 -25.18 0.01
C MET A 1 -2.23 -24.71 -0.55
N ASN A 2 -2.07 -23.40 -0.75
CA ASN A 2 -0.84 -22.83 -1.29
C ASN A 2 0.16 -22.70 -0.13
N GLY A 3 1.39 -23.17 -0.32
CA GLY A 3 2.42 -23.38 0.71
C GLY A 3 2.97 -22.13 1.37
N GLU A 4 2.11 -21.28 1.93
CA GLU A 4 2.50 -20.18 2.79
C GLU A 4 2.85 -20.72 4.18
N ILE A 5 4.14 -20.67 4.53
CA ILE A 5 4.65 -21.02 5.85
C ILE A 5 4.44 -19.82 6.79
N ILE A 6 3.19 -19.39 6.97
CA ILE A 6 2.88 -18.39 8.00
C ILE A 6 2.48 -19.16 9.27
N PRO A 7 3.15 -18.92 10.41
CA PRO A 7 2.81 -19.61 11.65
C PRO A 7 1.34 -19.38 12.03
N SER A 8 0.69 -20.39 12.60
CA SER A 8 -0.70 -20.31 13.07
C SER A 8 -0.94 -19.31 14.21
N SER A 9 0.14 -18.73 14.75
CA SER A 9 0.09 -17.65 15.73
C SER A 9 -0.27 -16.28 15.12
N TYR A 10 -0.46 -16.19 13.80
CA TYR A 10 -0.78 -14.96 13.08
C TYR A 10 -2.19 -14.99 12.48
N MET A 11 -2.91 -13.89 12.67
CA MET A 11 -4.09 -13.55 11.91
C MET A 11 -3.68 -12.99 10.55
N ILE A 12 -4.24 -13.55 9.48
CA ILE A 12 -3.93 -13.16 8.10
C ILE A 12 -5.03 -12.28 7.54
N TYR A 13 -4.64 -11.12 7.04
CA TYR A 13 -5.46 -10.26 6.20
C TYR A 13 -4.83 -10.24 4.81
N ARG A 14 -5.62 -10.49 3.76
CA ARG A 14 -5.09 -10.54 2.40
C ARG A 14 -6.10 -10.05 1.37
N CYS A 15 -5.60 -9.44 0.32
CA CYS A 15 -6.33 -9.12 -0.90
C CYS A 15 -5.61 -9.84 -2.05
N ASP A 16 -6.18 -10.97 -2.45
CA ASP A 16 -5.63 -11.81 -3.51
C ASP A 16 -6.15 -11.39 -4.88
N ARG A 17 -5.32 -11.58 -5.90
CA ARG A 17 -5.74 -11.46 -7.29
C ARG A 17 -6.37 -12.76 -7.77
N ALA A 18 -7.30 -12.65 -8.71
CA ALA A 18 -7.81 -13.81 -9.44
C ALA A 18 -6.75 -14.41 -10.38
N THR A 19 -5.74 -13.63 -10.77
CA THR A 19 -4.64 -14.05 -11.65
C THR A 19 -3.37 -14.35 -10.86
N ARG A 20 -2.39 -14.95 -11.52
CA ARG A 20 -1.11 -15.33 -10.90
C ARG A 20 -0.25 -14.11 -10.57
N GLY A 21 0.24 -14.06 -9.32
CA GLY A 21 1.26 -13.12 -8.83
C GLY A 21 0.70 -11.76 -8.44
N GLY A 22 1.24 -11.15 -7.38
CA GLY A 22 0.75 -9.89 -6.81
C GLY A 22 -0.22 -10.10 -5.65
N GLY A 23 -1.03 -9.09 -5.36
CA GLY A 23 -1.84 -9.03 -4.14
C GLY A 23 -1.05 -8.53 -2.93
N VAL A 24 -1.77 -8.28 -1.85
CA VAL A 24 -1.20 -7.76 -0.59
C VAL A 24 -1.61 -8.64 0.58
N LEU A 25 -0.69 -8.82 1.53
CA LEU A 25 -0.91 -9.62 2.73
C LEU A 25 -0.31 -8.91 3.95
N LEU A 26 -1.08 -8.83 5.02
CA LEU A 26 -0.62 -8.45 6.34
C LEU A 26 -0.87 -9.62 7.31
N ALA A 27 0.21 -10.08 7.95
CA ALA A 27 0.14 -11.05 9.04
C ALA A 27 0.33 -10.30 10.37
N VAL A 28 -0.65 -10.39 11.28
CA VAL A 28 -0.59 -9.77 12.61
C VAL A 28 -0.64 -10.86 13.66
N HIS A 29 0.30 -10.88 14.59
CA HIS A 29 0.30 -11.88 15.67
C HIS A 29 -1.00 -11.79 16.49
N HIS A 30 -1.60 -12.93 16.87
CA HIS A 30 -2.90 -12.97 17.57
C HIS A 30 -2.93 -12.21 18.90
N SER A 31 -1.77 -11.97 19.52
CA SER A 31 -1.67 -11.16 20.74
C SER A 31 -1.84 -9.65 20.50
N VAL A 32 -1.81 -9.20 19.24
CA VAL A 32 -1.93 -7.78 18.87
C VAL A 32 -3.35 -7.53 18.34
N PRO A 33 -4.15 -6.67 18.99
CA PRO A 33 -5.48 -6.32 18.51
C PRO A 33 -5.42 -5.70 17.11
N SER A 34 -6.16 -6.31 16.18
CA SER A 34 -6.30 -5.83 14.81
C SER A 34 -7.70 -6.07 14.24
N SER A 35 -8.11 -5.20 13.32
CA SER A 35 -9.39 -5.30 12.61
C SER A 35 -9.27 -4.79 11.18
N PRO A 36 -9.88 -5.46 10.20
CA PRO A 36 -9.87 -4.98 8.82
C PRO A 36 -10.74 -3.73 8.68
N LEU A 37 -10.37 -2.85 7.75
CA LEU A 37 -11.19 -1.73 7.28
C LEU A 37 -11.68 -2.02 5.86
N ALA A 38 -12.82 -1.44 5.49
CA ALA A 38 -13.33 -1.58 4.13
C ALA A 38 -12.35 -0.97 3.12
N SER A 39 -12.04 -1.72 2.07
CA SER A 39 -11.24 -1.27 0.94
C SER A 39 -11.96 -1.53 -0.40
N PRO A 40 -11.69 -0.75 -1.46
CA PRO A 40 -12.34 -0.94 -2.75
C PRO A 40 -11.94 -2.28 -3.38
N PRO A 41 -12.89 -3.15 -3.77
CA PRO A 41 -12.58 -4.50 -4.27
C PRO A 41 -11.91 -4.50 -5.66
N ALA A 42 -11.96 -3.38 -6.38
CA ALA A 42 -11.32 -3.22 -7.69
C ALA A 42 -9.84 -2.80 -7.60
N LEU A 43 -9.34 -2.51 -6.40
CA LEU A 43 -7.97 -2.06 -6.15
C LEU A 43 -7.22 -3.12 -5.35
N GLU A 44 -5.91 -3.23 -5.57
CA GLU A 44 -5.04 -4.16 -4.84
C GLU A 44 -4.54 -3.44 -3.56
N ILE A 45 -5.48 -3.19 -2.66
CA ILE A 45 -5.29 -2.41 -1.44
C ILE A 45 -5.98 -3.06 -0.24
N LEU A 46 -5.26 -3.13 0.87
CA LEU A 46 -5.73 -3.73 2.12
C LEU A 46 -5.47 -2.77 3.28
N CYS A 47 -6.51 -2.42 4.02
CA CYS A 47 -6.41 -1.56 5.18
C CYS A 47 -6.72 -2.36 6.44
N VAL A 48 -5.79 -2.35 7.40
CA VAL A 48 -5.98 -3.02 8.69
C VAL A 48 -5.62 -2.02 9.79
N LYS A 49 -6.54 -1.83 10.72
CA LYS A 49 -6.26 -1.10 11.96
C LYS A 49 -5.59 -2.05 12.94
N VAL A 50 -4.36 -1.73 13.35
CA VAL A 50 -3.59 -2.46 14.36
C VAL A 50 -3.35 -1.49 15.51
N LEU A 51 -3.95 -1.78 16.67
CA LEU A 51 -4.02 -0.82 17.79
C LEU A 51 -4.60 0.54 17.34
N ALA A 52 -3.82 1.62 17.41
CA ALA A 52 -4.20 2.98 17.02
C ALA A 52 -3.73 3.37 15.61
N VAL A 53 -2.97 2.50 14.93
CA VAL A 53 -2.35 2.79 13.62
C VAL A 53 -3.09 2.03 12.53
N VAL A 54 -3.38 2.69 11.42
CA VAL A 54 -3.89 2.05 10.21
C VAL A 54 -2.74 1.72 9.28
N PHE A 55 -2.58 0.45 8.96
CA PHE A 55 -1.68 -0.02 7.93
C PHE A 55 -2.45 -0.14 6.62
N CYS A 56 -2.05 0.66 5.63
CA CYS A 56 -2.59 0.66 4.28
C CYS A 56 -1.57 0.00 3.36
N LEU A 57 -1.81 -1.26 3.02
CA LEU A 57 -0.97 -2.04 2.13
C LEU A 57 -1.43 -1.84 0.69
N VAL A 58 -0.50 -1.46 -0.18
CA VAL A 58 -0.75 -1.12 -1.57
C VAL A 58 0.08 -2.00 -2.49
N TYR A 59 -0.53 -2.48 -3.57
CA TYR A 59 0.19 -2.95 -4.74
C TYR A 59 -0.34 -2.22 -5.97
N ILE A 60 0.52 -1.50 -6.67
CA ILE A 60 0.19 -0.89 -7.96
C ILE A 60 0.72 -1.82 -9.05
N PRO A 61 -0.12 -2.38 -9.92
CA PRO A 61 0.35 -3.18 -11.04
C PRO A 61 1.30 -2.38 -11.95
N PRO A 62 2.35 -2.99 -12.54
CA PRO A 62 3.37 -2.26 -13.32
C PRO A 62 2.82 -1.52 -14.55
N ASN A 63 1.65 -1.93 -15.05
CA ASN A 63 0.98 -1.28 -16.19
C ASN A 63 -0.36 -0.64 -15.77
N ALA A 64 -0.49 -0.23 -14.50
CA ALA A 64 -1.69 0.44 -14.01
C ALA A 64 -1.94 1.74 -14.78
N SER A 65 -3.20 1.99 -15.14
CA SER A 65 -3.59 3.24 -15.78
C SER A 65 -3.54 4.40 -14.78
N CYS A 66 -3.41 5.63 -15.29
CA CYS A 66 -3.51 6.81 -14.43
C CYS A 66 -4.87 6.91 -13.72
N GLU A 67 -5.96 6.40 -14.33
CA GLU A 67 -7.27 6.33 -13.69
C GLU A 67 -7.27 5.40 -12.47
N TYR A 68 -6.63 4.23 -12.58
CA TYR A 68 -6.46 3.31 -11.46
C TYR A 68 -5.70 3.97 -10.31
N ILE A 69 -4.58 4.62 -10.63
CA ILE A 69 -3.74 5.31 -9.65
C ILE A 69 -4.53 6.44 -8.98
N SER A 70 -5.25 7.26 -9.75
CA SER A 70 -6.09 8.33 -9.19
C SER A 70 -7.17 7.81 -8.25
N LYS A 71 -7.86 6.71 -8.58
CA LYS A 71 -8.86 6.09 -7.69
C LYS A 71 -8.22 5.59 -6.40
N LEU A 72 -7.05 4.98 -6.51
CA LEU A 72 -6.27 4.50 -5.38
C LEU A 72 -5.85 5.64 -4.45
N LEU A 73 -5.26 6.70 -5.01
CA LEU A 73 -4.83 7.87 -4.24
C LEU A 73 -6.02 8.62 -3.63
N SER A 74 -7.16 8.70 -4.31
CA SER A 74 -8.40 9.27 -3.75
C SER A 74 -8.83 8.53 -2.48
N PHE A 75 -8.87 7.20 -2.53
CA PHE A 75 -9.22 6.38 -1.37
C PHE A 75 -8.21 6.53 -0.22
N ILE A 76 -6.91 6.57 -0.53
CA ILE A 76 -5.89 6.83 0.51
C ILE A 76 -6.08 8.23 1.11
N GLY A 77 -6.44 9.24 0.32
CA GLY A 77 -6.75 10.58 0.81
C GLY A 77 -7.92 10.61 1.80
N GLU A 78 -8.98 9.84 1.53
CA GLU A 78 -10.10 9.66 2.47
C GLU A 78 -9.65 8.99 3.77
N LEU A 79 -8.76 7.99 3.66
CA LEU A 79 -8.17 7.30 4.81
C LEU A 79 -7.35 8.26 5.69
N LEU A 80 -6.49 9.07 5.07
CA LEU A 80 -5.68 10.08 5.76
C LEU A 80 -6.54 11.16 6.42
N SER A 81 -7.69 11.48 5.84
CA SER A 81 -8.65 12.44 6.43
C SER A 81 -9.41 11.84 7.62
N SER A 82 -9.61 10.52 7.63
CA SER A 82 -10.40 9.80 8.64
C SER A 82 -9.58 9.32 9.83
N TYR A 83 -8.28 9.11 9.66
CA TYR A 83 -7.41 8.51 10.66
C TYR A 83 -6.15 9.33 10.89
N ARG A 84 -5.82 9.55 12.17
CA ARG A 84 -4.65 10.33 12.56
C ARG A 84 -3.32 9.63 12.27
N TYR A 85 -3.26 8.32 12.47
CA TYR A 85 -2.04 7.54 12.33
C TYR A 85 -2.22 6.52 11.21
N VAL A 86 -1.66 6.82 10.05
CA VAL A 86 -1.72 5.96 8.87
C VAL A 86 -0.30 5.70 8.39
N VAL A 87 0.04 4.43 8.18
CA VAL A 87 1.26 4.00 7.52
C VAL A 87 0.85 3.39 6.19
N ILE A 88 1.36 3.96 5.10
CA ILE A 88 1.17 3.45 3.75
C ILE A 88 2.44 2.69 3.39
N LEU A 89 2.29 1.43 2.99
CA LEU A 89 3.39 0.56 2.62
C LEU A 89 2.99 -0.27 1.41
N GLY A 90 3.96 -0.69 0.61
CA GLY A 90 3.63 -1.45 -0.59
C GLY A 90 4.66 -1.37 -1.68
N ASP A 91 4.32 -2.01 -2.79
CA ASP A 91 5.03 -1.88 -4.05
C ASP A 91 4.20 -0.99 -4.98
N PHE A 92 4.71 0.22 -5.22
CA PHE A 92 4.07 1.22 -6.06
C PHE A 92 4.44 1.06 -7.55
N ASN A 93 5.36 0.14 -7.89
CA ASN A 93 5.90 -0.04 -9.23
C ASN A 93 6.24 1.28 -9.94
N ALA A 94 6.85 2.21 -9.20
CA ALA A 94 7.18 3.56 -9.64
C ALA A 94 8.71 3.81 -9.60
N PRO A 95 9.50 3.06 -10.39
CA PRO A 95 10.96 3.09 -10.30
C PRO A 95 11.60 4.40 -10.75
N ASP A 96 10.86 5.26 -11.45
CA ASP A 96 11.31 6.56 -11.94
C ASP A 96 11.09 7.70 -10.93
N ILE A 97 10.57 7.41 -9.73
CA ILE A 97 10.48 8.40 -8.64
C ILE A 97 11.86 8.61 -8.01
N CYS A 98 12.28 9.87 -7.95
CA CYS A 98 13.37 10.32 -7.11
C CYS A 98 12.78 10.91 -5.81
N TRP A 99 12.82 10.16 -4.72
CA TRP A 99 12.24 10.56 -3.44
C TRP A 99 12.90 11.79 -2.81
N ASP A 100 14.21 11.98 -3.03
CA ASP A 100 14.97 13.14 -2.53
C ASP A 100 14.46 14.47 -3.11
N THR A 101 14.09 14.44 -4.38
CA THR A 101 13.59 15.63 -5.11
C THR A 101 12.07 15.65 -5.25
N GLN A 102 11.40 14.58 -4.81
CA GLN A 102 9.98 14.30 -5.07
C GLN A 102 9.61 14.46 -6.56
N GLY A 103 10.55 14.16 -7.45
CA GLY A 103 10.40 14.26 -8.90
C GLY A 103 10.15 12.90 -9.55
N ALA A 104 9.48 12.91 -10.71
CA ALA A 104 9.29 11.71 -11.53
C ALA A 104 9.14 12.05 -13.01
N GLN A 105 9.43 11.09 -13.90
CA GLN A 105 9.36 11.28 -15.35
C GLN A 105 7.98 10.91 -15.91
N SER A 106 7.44 9.78 -15.48
CA SER A 106 6.16 9.27 -15.94
C SER A 106 4.99 10.05 -15.34
N GLN A 107 3.86 10.08 -16.06
CA GLN A 107 2.65 10.73 -15.53
C GLN A 107 2.12 10.01 -14.28
N SER A 108 2.15 8.68 -14.29
CA SER A 108 1.74 7.83 -13.16
C SER A 108 2.53 8.15 -11.88
N SER A 109 3.84 8.21 -11.96
CA SER A 109 4.71 8.52 -10.83
C SER A 109 4.58 9.97 -10.36
N ARG A 110 4.33 10.91 -11.27
CA ARG A 110 4.02 12.31 -10.91
C ARG A 110 2.74 12.45 -10.08
N LEU A 111 1.70 11.64 -10.35
CA LEU A 111 0.50 11.62 -9.52
C LEU A 111 0.81 11.19 -8.08
N ILE A 112 1.69 10.19 -7.92
CA ILE A 112 2.13 9.72 -6.60
C ILE A 112 2.92 10.82 -5.89
N CYS A 113 3.89 11.46 -6.55
CA CYS A 113 4.66 12.56 -5.96
C CYS A 113 3.77 13.74 -5.54
N GLU A 114 2.83 14.16 -6.39
CA GLU A 114 1.90 15.25 -6.06
C GLU A 114 1.05 14.89 -4.83
N PHE A 115 0.57 13.64 -4.77
CA PHE A 115 -0.20 13.16 -3.63
C PHE A 115 0.63 13.14 -2.34
N VAL A 116 1.86 12.64 -2.39
CA VAL A 116 2.78 12.62 -1.24
C VAL A 116 3.03 14.04 -0.73
N PHE A 117 3.36 14.97 -1.63
CA PHE A 117 3.57 16.37 -1.30
C PHE A 117 2.33 17.02 -0.68
N ARG A 118 1.16 16.88 -1.31
CA ARG A 118 -0.09 17.51 -0.86
C ARG A 118 -0.57 17.02 0.51
N ASN A 119 -0.22 15.79 0.87
CA ASN A 119 -0.61 15.19 2.15
C ASN A 119 0.51 15.23 3.20
N ASN A 120 1.60 15.97 2.95
CA ASN A 120 2.77 16.06 3.82
C ASN A 120 3.32 14.67 4.25
N LEU A 121 3.30 13.71 3.31
CA LEU A 121 3.86 12.39 3.52
C LEU A 121 5.37 12.41 3.24
N CYS A 122 6.10 11.50 3.87
CA CYS A 122 7.52 11.30 3.59
C CYS A 122 7.80 9.82 3.29
N GLN A 123 8.78 9.59 2.43
CA GLN A 123 9.34 8.26 2.21
C GLN A 123 10.23 7.90 3.40
N PHE A 124 9.92 6.81 4.09
CA PHE A 124 10.70 6.36 5.25
C PHE A 124 11.83 5.39 4.90
N VAL A 125 11.68 4.63 3.79
CA VAL A 125 12.70 3.69 3.32
C VAL A 125 13.60 4.41 2.32
N ASP A 126 14.87 4.60 2.67
CA ASP A 126 15.89 5.34 1.91
C ASP A 126 16.92 4.43 1.22
N PHE A 127 16.67 3.12 1.21
CA PHE A 127 17.52 2.12 0.57
C PHE A 127 16.72 1.23 -0.40
N PRO A 128 17.37 0.61 -1.40
CA PRO A 128 16.70 -0.31 -2.33
C PRO A 128 16.06 -1.50 -1.61
N THR A 129 14.80 -1.79 -1.94
CA THR A 129 14.05 -2.94 -1.40
C THR A 129 14.13 -4.19 -2.28
N HIS A 130 14.69 -4.07 -3.48
CA HIS A 130 15.03 -5.18 -4.37
C HIS A 130 16.54 -5.44 -4.36
N VAL A 131 16.92 -6.70 -4.21
CA VAL A 131 18.30 -7.14 -4.46
C VAL A 131 18.44 -7.35 -5.97
N ALA A 132 19.42 -6.67 -6.59
CA ALA A 132 19.78 -6.83 -7.99
C ALA A 132 20.49 -8.18 -8.24
#